data_AF-A0A6J0ZP46-F1
#
_entry.id   AF-A0A6J0ZP46-F1
#
_cell.length_a   1.000
_cell.length_b   1.000
_cell.length_c   1.000
_cell.angle_alpha   90.00
_cell.angle_beta   90.00
_cell.angle_gamma   90.00
#
_symmetry.space_group_name_H-M   'P 1'
#
loop_
_entity.id
_entity.type
_entity.pdbx_description
1 polymer ?
#
loop_
_entity_poly.entity_id
_entity_poly.type
_entity_poly.pdbx_seq_one_letter_code
_entity_poly.pdbx_strand_id
1 'polypeptide(L)'
;MVMELENGDDVLPTLASPTSAMAGLLPLASVSQQPYVSELLSFTLDRLHKEPELLRVDAERLQRQMQEVAVGNYRAFIAASDALVAIKEEVTSIDKHLESLITEIPNLTSGCTEFIESAEQILEKRKMNQTLLANHSTLLDLLEIPQLMDTCVRNGNYDEALDLEAFVCKLSTMHPKLPVIQALAAEVRQTTQSLLSQLLQKLRSNIQLPECLRIIGYLRRIGVFSEYEMRLQFLRCRESWLTGILEDLDQRNAYEYLKGMISCHRMHLFDVVNQYRAIFADDTSGCEQNYDGGLLFSWAMHQITSHLKTLKVMLPKITEGGSLSNILDQSMLFNFHDVR
;
A
#
# COMPACT_ATOMS: atom_id res chain seq x y z
N MET A 1 22.75 -30.47 -24.95
CA MET A 1 23.06 -31.43 -26.02
C MET A 1 23.54 -32.71 -25.36
N VAL A 2 22.59 -33.56 -24.99
CA VAL A 2 22.30 -34.88 -25.61
C VAL A 2 23.45 -35.88 -25.44
N MET A 3 23.18 -36.93 -24.67
CA MET A 3 23.60 -38.33 -24.86
C MET A 3 22.91 -39.10 -23.71
N GLU A 4 21.59 -39.33 -23.82
CA GLU A 4 20.94 -40.53 -24.37
C GLU A 4 21.30 -41.85 -23.68
N LEU A 5 20.24 -42.50 -23.21
CA LEU A 5 20.09 -43.79 -22.55
C LEU A 5 19.86 -44.91 -23.59
N GLU A 6 19.75 -46.13 -23.05
CA GLU A 6 19.08 -47.35 -23.58
C GLU A 6 19.96 -48.33 -24.37
N ASN A 7 20.23 -49.52 -23.84
CA ASN A 7 19.43 -50.78 -23.78
C ASN A 7 20.21 -51.80 -24.64
N GLY A 8 20.25 -53.11 -24.45
CA GLY A 8 19.56 -54.13 -23.67
C GLY A 8 20.02 -55.48 -24.25
N ASP A 9 19.79 -56.57 -23.52
CA ASP A 9 20.25 -57.96 -23.69
C ASP A 9 20.12 -58.60 -25.10
N ASP A 10 20.97 -59.61 -25.41
CA ASP A 10 20.54 -61.03 -25.51
C ASP A 10 21.60 -62.03 -26.06
N VAL A 11 21.81 -63.11 -25.28
CA VAL A 11 21.84 -64.56 -25.64
C VAL A 11 22.96 -65.16 -26.54
N LEU A 12 23.86 -65.94 -25.87
CA LEU A 12 24.33 -67.35 -26.07
C LEU A 12 24.39 -68.02 -27.49
N PRO A 13 25.06 -69.19 -27.69
CA PRO A 13 26.41 -69.66 -27.32
C PRO A 13 27.09 -70.52 -28.44
N THR A 14 28.13 -71.28 -28.07
CA THR A 14 28.63 -72.54 -28.68
C THR A 14 29.58 -72.48 -29.87
N LEU A 15 30.82 -72.98 -29.69
CA LEU A 15 31.25 -74.31 -30.19
C LEU A 15 32.70 -74.60 -29.79
N ALA A 16 32.85 -75.63 -28.95
CA ALA A 16 34.12 -76.24 -28.58
C ALA A 16 34.67 -77.13 -29.69
N SER A 17 36.00 -77.25 -29.78
CA SER A 17 36.73 -78.47 -30.17
C SER A 17 38.26 -78.26 -29.96
N PRO A 18 39.12 -79.30 -30.02
CA PRO A 18 39.24 -80.35 -29.02
C PRO A 18 40.72 -80.70 -28.72
N THR A 19 41.26 -80.26 -27.58
CA THR A 19 42.53 -80.80 -27.02
C THR A 19 42.38 -81.24 -25.57
N SER A 20 41.14 -81.27 -25.07
CA SER A 20 40.79 -81.59 -23.67
C SER A 20 40.68 -83.10 -23.38
N ALA A 21 41.17 -83.98 -24.27
CA ALA A 21 40.94 -85.42 -24.15
C ALA A 21 42.08 -86.24 -23.49
N MET A 22 43.17 -85.60 -23.04
CA MET A 22 44.17 -86.25 -22.15
C MET A 22 44.32 -85.56 -20.78
N ALA A 23 43.52 -84.53 -20.49
CA ALA A 23 43.41 -83.89 -19.17
C ALA A 23 42.35 -84.56 -18.26
N GLY A 24 41.95 -85.79 -18.60
CA GLY A 24 40.89 -86.55 -17.95
C GLY A 24 41.36 -87.48 -16.83
N LEU A 25 42.58 -87.30 -16.33
CA LEU A 25 43.08 -88.05 -15.19
C LEU A 25 43.62 -87.07 -14.15
N LEU A 26 42.76 -86.80 -13.15
CA LEU A 26 42.99 -86.08 -11.88
C LEU A 26 42.97 -84.53 -11.95
N PRO A 27 41.96 -83.86 -11.36
CA PRO A 27 41.93 -82.41 -11.20
C PRO A 27 42.91 -81.99 -10.10
N LEU A 28 44.18 -81.77 -10.43
CA LEU A 28 45.15 -81.16 -9.52
C LEU A 28 45.57 -79.78 -10.02
N ALA A 29 44.98 -78.73 -9.41
CA ALA A 29 45.65 -77.53 -8.88
C ALA A 29 44.83 -76.24 -9.10
N SER A 30 44.39 -75.61 -8.01
CA SER A 30 44.19 -74.15 -7.97
C SER A 30 45.51 -73.44 -8.25
N VAL A 31 45.50 -72.14 -8.64
CA VAL A 31 46.71 -71.35 -8.98
C VAL A 31 47.82 -71.45 -7.91
N SER A 32 47.45 -71.62 -6.65
CA SER A 32 48.35 -71.76 -5.50
C SER A 32 49.07 -73.12 -5.42
N GLN A 33 48.57 -74.16 -6.09
CA GLN A 33 49.07 -75.54 -6.01
C GLN A 33 49.95 -75.93 -7.22
N GLN A 34 49.98 -75.10 -8.26
CA GLN A 34 50.83 -75.30 -9.45
C GLN A 34 52.34 -75.44 -9.17
N PRO A 35 52.97 -74.64 -8.27
CA PRO A 35 54.41 -74.79 -7.99
C PRO A 35 54.74 -76.15 -7.35
N TYR A 36 53.85 -76.65 -6.51
CA TYR A 36 54.00 -77.96 -5.88
C TYR A 36 53.86 -79.10 -6.90
N VAL A 37 52.94 -78.96 -7.87
CA VAL A 37 52.78 -79.94 -8.96
C VAL A 37 54.00 -79.96 -9.89
N SER A 38 54.62 -78.81 -10.17
CA SER A 38 55.86 -78.75 -10.95
C SER A 38 57.05 -79.39 -10.22
N GLU A 39 57.08 -79.31 -8.90
CA GLU A 39 58.10 -79.94 -8.07
C GLU A 39 57.93 -81.48 -8.03
N LEU A 40 56.68 -81.95 -8.00
CA LEU A 40 56.34 -83.38 -8.04
C LEU A 40 56.81 -84.07 -9.33
N LEU A 41 56.69 -83.39 -10.47
CA LEU A 41 57.14 -83.87 -11.79
C LEU A 41 58.67 -83.92 -11.93
N SER A 42 59.40 -83.25 -11.02
CA SER A 42 60.87 -83.23 -11.00
C SER A 42 61.49 -84.33 -10.14
N PHE A 43 60.69 -85.10 -9.38
CA PHE A 43 61.19 -86.15 -8.49
C PHE A 43 61.43 -87.49 -9.20
N THR A 44 62.42 -88.23 -8.71
CA THR A 44 62.69 -89.61 -9.16
C THR A 44 61.60 -90.57 -8.68
N LEU A 45 61.34 -91.66 -9.42
CA LEU A 45 60.24 -92.62 -9.16
C LEU A 45 60.24 -93.18 -7.72
N ASP A 46 61.42 -93.34 -7.12
CA ASP A 46 61.59 -93.81 -5.72
C ASP A 46 61.15 -92.76 -4.68
N ARG A 47 61.35 -91.46 -4.98
CA ARG A 47 60.86 -90.35 -4.15
C ARG A 47 59.36 -90.17 -4.30
N LEU A 48 58.82 -90.26 -5.51
CA LEU A 48 57.37 -90.15 -5.75
C LEU A 48 56.58 -91.26 -5.05
N HIS A 49 57.16 -92.46 -4.96
CA HIS A 49 56.55 -93.58 -4.24
C HIS A 49 56.51 -93.37 -2.70
N LYS A 50 57.49 -92.63 -2.16
CA LYS A 50 57.58 -92.29 -0.72
C LYS A 50 56.89 -90.97 -0.37
N GLU A 51 56.66 -90.10 -1.34
CA GLU A 51 56.00 -88.80 -1.21
C GLU A 51 54.60 -88.87 -0.54
N PRO A 52 53.68 -89.78 -0.89
CA PRO A 52 52.38 -89.86 -0.20
C PRO A 52 52.52 -90.26 1.27
N GLU A 53 53.48 -91.11 1.62
CA GLU A 53 53.76 -91.44 3.02
C GLU A 53 54.44 -90.27 3.75
N LEU A 54 55.34 -89.54 3.10
CA LEU A 54 55.94 -88.32 3.63
C LEU A 54 54.90 -87.23 3.88
N LEU A 55 54.00 -86.99 2.91
CA LEU A 55 52.89 -86.06 3.05
C LEU A 55 51.91 -86.49 4.12
N ARG A 56 51.63 -87.79 4.24
CA ARG A 56 50.79 -88.30 5.32
C ARG A 56 51.43 -88.04 6.68
N VAL A 57 52.73 -88.32 6.83
CA VAL A 57 53.48 -88.08 8.06
C VAL A 57 53.58 -86.58 8.37
N ASP A 58 53.84 -85.73 7.38
CA ASP A 58 53.90 -84.29 7.56
C ASP A 58 52.51 -83.69 7.83
N ALA A 59 51.45 -84.19 7.20
CA ALA A 59 50.07 -83.79 7.49
C ALA A 59 49.67 -84.19 8.91
N GLU A 60 49.98 -85.42 9.35
CA GLU A 60 49.77 -85.84 10.74
C GLU A 60 50.61 -85.02 11.72
N ARG A 61 51.85 -84.68 11.37
CA ARG A 61 52.71 -83.81 12.18
C ARG A 61 52.12 -82.41 12.28
N LEU A 62 51.69 -81.83 11.17
CA LEU A 62 51.09 -80.50 11.12
C LEU A 62 49.75 -80.48 11.85
N GLN A 63 48.95 -81.55 11.75
CA GLN A 63 47.71 -81.69 12.49
C GLN A 63 47.97 -81.78 13.99
N ARG A 64 48.99 -82.54 14.43
CA ARG A 64 49.40 -82.58 15.85
C ARG A 64 49.92 -81.22 16.32
N GLN A 65 50.75 -80.54 15.54
CA GLN A 65 51.23 -79.19 15.87
C GLN A 65 50.08 -78.18 15.92
N MET A 66 49.13 -78.25 14.99
CA MET A 66 47.95 -77.39 14.98
C MET A 66 47.05 -77.69 16.16
N GLN A 67 46.87 -78.96 16.54
CA GLN A 67 46.13 -79.35 17.75
C GLN A 67 46.85 -78.86 19.01
N GLU A 68 48.17 -78.99 19.09
CA GLU A 68 48.96 -78.52 20.24
C GLU A 68 48.91 -76.99 20.37
N VAL A 69 48.99 -76.26 19.26
CA VAL A 69 48.83 -74.80 19.24
C VAL A 69 47.38 -74.39 19.54
N ALA A 70 46.39 -75.11 19.00
CA ALA A 70 44.98 -74.85 19.27
C ALA A 70 44.63 -75.15 20.73
N VAL A 71 45.17 -76.21 21.34
CA VAL A 71 44.95 -76.56 22.75
C VAL A 71 45.79 -75.69 23.69
N GLY A 72 47.00 -75.31 23.30
CA GLY A 72 47.84 -74.40 24.08
C GLY A 72 47.29 -72.98 24.11
N ASN A 73 46.73 -72.51 22.99
CA ASN A 73 46.24 -71.14 22.81
C ASN A 73 44.72 -71.04 22.64
N TYR A 74 43.92 -72.05 23.02
CA TYR A 74 42.47 -72.04 22.81
C TYR A 74 41.80 -70.80 23.44
N ARG A 75 42.32 -70.31 24.57
CA ARG A 75 41.83 -69.08 25.22
C ARG A 75 42.07 -67.84 24.38
N ALA A 76 43.18 -67.75 23.66
CA ALA A 76 43.46 -66.63 22.76
C ALA A 76 42.54 -66.68 21.52
N PHE A 77 42.26 -67.88 20.99
CA PHE A 77 41.30 -68.05 19.90
C PHE A 77 39.87 -67.73 20.32
N ILE A 78 39.44 -68.16 21.50
CA ILE A 78 38.12 -67.80 22.05
C ILE A 78 38.05 -66.28 22.28
N ALA A 79 39.05 -65.69 22.93
CA ALA A 79 39.08 -64.24 23.14
C ALA A 79 39.09 -63.44 21.82
N ALA A 80 39.79 -63.91 20.80
CA ALA A 80 39.79 -63.31 19.47
C ALA A 80 38.43 -63.46 18.78
N SER A 81 37.77 -64.62 18.93
CA SER A 81 36.42 -64.86 18.42
C SER A 81 35.39 -63.99 19.12
N ASP A 82 35.44 -63.90 20.45
CA ASP A 82 34.55 -63.06 21.26
C ASP A 82 34.75 -61.58 20.91
N ALA A 83 36.00 -61.14 20.73
CA ALA A 83 36.31 -59.80 20.25
C ALA A 83 35.77 -59.56 18.82
N LEU A 84 35.86 -60.55 17.93
CA LEU A 84 35.33 -60.44 16.57
C LEU A 84 33.80 -60.33 16.56
N VAL A 85 33.13 -61.08 17.45
CA VAL A 85 31.67 -61.00 17.63
C VAL A 85 31.28 -59.63 18.19
N ALA A 86 31.97 -59.16 19.23
CA ALA A 86 31.74 -57.83 19.79
C ALA A 86 31.95 -56.71 18.76
N ILE A 87 33.04 -56.79 17.97
CA ILE A 87 33.30 -55.83 16.88
C ILE A 87 32.17 -55.88 15.84
N LYS A 88 31.70 -57.08 15.48
CA LYS A 88 30.60 -57.22 14.52
C LYS A 88 29.31 -56.58 15.06
N GLU A 89 28.99 -56.79 16.33
CA GLU A 89 27.84 -56.17 16.98
C GLU A 89 27.95 -54.65 17.03
N GLU A 90 29.11 -54.11 17.44
CA GLU A 90 29.38 -52.67 17.46
C GLU A 90 29.30 -52.05 16.06
N VAL A 91 29.83 -52.72 15.03
CA VAL A 91 29.71 -52.25 13.63
C VAL A 91 28.24 -52.21 13.21
N THR A 92 27.44 -53.22 13.55
CA THR A 92 25.99 -53.19 13.25
C THR A 92 25.25 -52.11 14.04
N SER A 93 25.72 -51.78 15.24
CA SER A 93 25.19 -50.67 16.04
C SER A 93 25.50 -49.34 15.37
N ILE A 94 26.74 -49.13 14.93
CA ILE A 94 27.17 -47.93 14.20
C ILE A 94 26.33 -47.76 12.92
N ASP A 95 26.12 -48.84 12.16
CA ASP A 95 25.34 -48.80 10.92
C ASP A 95 23.90 -48.31 11.18
N LYS A 96 23.26 -48.81 12.24
CA LYS A 96 21.92 -48.35 12.66
C LYS A 96 21.90 -46.89 13.10
N HIS A 97 22.90 -46.44 13.85
CA HIS A 97 23.00 -45.02 14.25
C HIS A 97 23.25 -44.11 13.05
N LEU A 98 24.05 -44.58 12.08
CA LEU A 98 24.32 -43.86 10.84
C LEU A 98 23.06 -43.75 9.98
N GLU A 99 22.30 -44.84 9.83
CA GLU A 99 20.99 -44.83 9.16
C GLU A 99 20.02 -43.87 9.85
N SER A 100 19.92 -43.91 11.18
CA SER A 100 19.08 -42.98 11.94
C SER A 100 19.51 -41.53 11.72
N LEU A 101 20.81 -41.24 11.71
CA LEU A 101 21.34 -39.89 11.47
C LEU A 101 21.05 -39.42 10.04
N ILE A 102 21.21 -40.30 9.05
CA ILE A 102 20.86 -40.02 7.65
C ILE A 102 19.36 -39.71 7.51
N THR A 103 18.51 -40.34 8.33
CA THR A 103 17.07 -40.12 8.29
C THR A 103 16.66 -38.83 9.00
N GLU A 104 17.36 -38.43 10.07
CA GLU A 104 17.03 -37.24 10.87
C GLU A 104 17.66 -35.94 10.33
N ILE A 105 18.81 -35.98 9.65
CA ILE A 105 19.43 -34.80 9.03
C ILE A 105 18.46 -34.05 8.09
N PRO A 106 17.70 -34.72 7.20
CA PRO A 106 16.71 -34.08 6.35
C PRO A 106 15.60 -33.38 7.15
N ASN A 107 15.09 -34.01 8.21
CA ASN A 107 14.06 -33.43 9.08
C ASN A 107 14.59 -32.17 9.79
N LEU A 108 15.82 -32.23 10.31
CA LEU A 108 16.48 -31.07 10.91
C LEU A 108 16.70 -29.96 9.88
N THR A 109 17.11 -30.33 8.66
CA THR A 109 17.33 -29.38 7.56
C THR A 109 16.01 -28.69 7.19
N SER A 110 14.90 -29.44 7.09
CA SER A 110 13.60 -28.85 6.77
C SER A 110 13.11 -27.93 7.89
N GLY A 111 13.26 -28.35 9.15
CA GLY A 111 12.91 -27.52 10.31
C GLY A 111 13.75 -26.24 10.38
N CYS A 112 15.04 -26.31 10.05
CA CYS A 112 15.89 -25.13 9.93
C CYS A 112 15.44 -24.21 8.78
N THR A 113 15.04 -24.75 7.63
CA THR A 113 14.53 -23.92 6.52
C THR A 113 13.22 -23.22 6.88
N GLU A 114 12.27 -23.93 7.50
CA GLU A 114 11.00 -23.36 7.96
C GLU A 114 11.24 -22.29 9.05
N PHE A 115 12.20 -22.53 9.94
CA PHE A 115 12.60 -21.56 10.95
C PHE A 115 13.20 -20.30 10.32
N ILE A 116 14.07 -20.44 9.32
CA ILE A 116 14.67 -19.30 8.61
C ILE A 116 13.57 -18.50 7.90
N GLU A 117 12.67 -19.15 7.16
CA GLU A 117 11.55 -18.46 6.49
C GLU A 117 10.65 -17.73 7.50
N SER A 118 10.32 -18.39 8.61
CA SER A 118 9.51 -17.78 9.68
C SER A 118 10.24 -16.61 10.34
N ALA A 119 11.55 -16.75 10.59
CA ALA A 119 12.38 -15.70 11.18
C ALA A 119 12.49 -14.50 10.24
N GLU A 120 12.65 -14.70 8.94
CA GLU A 120 12.66 -13.63 7.93
C GLU A 120 11.33 -12.86 7.92
N GLN A 121 10.19 -13.56 7.92
CA GLN A 121 8.88 -12.90 8.00
C GLN A 121 8.70 -12.10 9.29
N ILE A 122 9.18 -12.62 10.43
CA ILE A 122 9.13 -11.91 11.72
C ILE A 122 10.05 -10.68 11.69
N LEU A 123 11.25 -10.81 11.14
CA LEU A 123 12.20 -9.71 11.00
C LEU A 123 11.66 -8.62 10.07
N GLU A 124 11.01 -8.98 8.97
CA GLU A 124 10.39 -8.03 8.05
C GLU A 124 9.22 -7.29 8.71
N LYS A 125 8.32 -8.01 9.40
CA LYS A 125 7.25 -7.40 10.21
C LYS A 125 7.81 -6.48 11.30
N ARG A 126 8.87 -6.91 12.00
CA ARG A 126 9.51 -6.10 13.04
C ARG A 126 10.15 -4.85 12.46
N LYS A 127 10.82 -4.96 11.31
CA LYS A 127 11.39 -3.82 10.58
C LYS A 127 10.31 -2.83 10.17
N MET A 128 9.20 -3.30 9.59
CA MET A 128 8.04 -2.46 9.27
C MET A 128 7.48 -1.75 10.50
N ASN A 129 7.27 -2.49 11.61
CA ASN A 129 6.79 -1.90 12.86
C ASN A 129 7.76 -0.88 13.46
N GLN A 130 9.07 -1.13 13.37
CA GLN A 130 10.07 -0.19 13.85
C GLN A 130 10.11 1.08 13.01
N THR A 131 9.96 0.96 11.68
CA THR A 131 9.81 2.13 10.80
C THR A 131 8.52 2.90 11.08
N LEU A 132 7.41 2.20 11.32
CA LEU A 132 6.15 2.84 11.73
C LEU A 132 6.31 3.58 13.05
N LEU A 133 6.97 2.97 14.05
CA LEU A 133 7.21 3.58 15.36
C LEU A 133 8.17 4.78 15.27
N ALA A 134 9.17 4.73 14.40
CA ALA A 134 10.05 5.88 14.16
C ALA A 134 9.30 7.07 13.52
N ASN A 135 8.35 6.78 12.64
CA ASN A 135 7.55 7.79 11.92
C ASN A 135 6.17 8.04 12.56
N HIS A 136 5.87 7.48 13.72
CA HIS A 136 4.51 7.52 14.27
C HIS A 136 4.06 8.95 14.59
N SER A 137 4.97 9.82 15.02
CA SER A 137 4.68 11.20 15.34
C SER A 137 4.25 11.99 14.10
N THR A 138 4.99 11.87 13.00
CA THR A 138 4.64 12.55 11.75
C THR A 138 3.35 12.02 11.14
N LEU A 139 3.05 10.74 11.36
CA LEU A 139 1.79 10.12 10.93
C LEU A 139 0.61 10.59 11.78
N LEU A 140 0.83 10.79 13.09
CA LEU A 140 -0.14 11.41 13.99
C LEU A 140 -0.41 12.86 13.58
N ASP A 141 0.62 13.67 13.37
CA ASP A 141 0.50 15.06 12.92
C ASP A 141 -0.32 15.15 11.61
N LEU A 142 -0.10 14.21 10.68
CA LEU A 142 -0.86 14.13 9.43
C LEU A 142 -2.34 13.80 9.67
N LEU A 143 -2.64 12.90 10.61
CA LEU A 143 -3.99 12.52 10.98
C LEU A 143 -4.72 13.61 11.77
N GLU A 144 -3.99 14.52 12.43
CA GLU A 144 -4.55 15.64 13.17
C GLU A 144 -4.95 16.84 12.29
N ILE A 145 -4.51 16.88 11.02
CA ILE A 145 -4.81 17.98 10.09
C ILE A 145 -6.30 18.36 10.00
N PRO A 146 -7.27 17.43 9.90
CA PRO A 146 -8.69 17.79 9.80
C PRO A 146 -9.20 18.46 11.07
N GLN A 147 -8.72 18.02 12.25
CA GLN A 147 -9.08 18.61 13.54
C GLN A 147 -8.46 20.01 13.70
N LEU A 148 -7.21 20.18 13.26
CA LEU A 148 -6.55 21.47 13.21
C LEU A 148 -7.29 22.42 12.27
N MET A 149 -7.67 21.95 11.08
CA MET A 149 -8.42 22.73 10.10
C MET A 149 -9.80 23.14 10.63
N ASP A 150 -10.55 22.26 11.28
CA ASP A 150 -11.82 22.61 11.93
C ASP A 150 -11.62 23.69 13.00
N THR A 151 -10.55 23.57 13.79
CA THR A 151 -10.20 24.57 14.81
C THR A 151 -9.82 25.92 14.17
N CYS A 152 -9.05 25.92 13.08
CA CYS A 152 -8.72 27.14 12.32
C CYS A 152 -9.98 27.82 11.76
N VAL A 153 -10.91 27.05 11.17
CA VAL A 153 -12.19 27.57 10.65
C VAL A 153 -13.02 28.18 11.79
N ARG A 154 -13.11 27.52 12.94
CA ARG A 154 -13.84 28.01 14.12
C ARG A 154 -13.21 29.29 14.71
N ASN A 155 -11.89 29.40 14.67
CA ASN A 155 -11.16 30.57 15.16
C ASN A 155 -11.17 31.76 14.17
N GLY A 156 -11.66 31.56 12.94
CA GLY A 156 -11.69 32.59 11.90
C GLY A 156 -10.37 32.76 11.13
N ASN A 157 -9.43 31.84 11.33
CA ASN A 157 -8.13 31.79 10.65
C ASN A 157 -8.28 31.01 9.33
N TYR A 158 -8.85 31.68 8.32
CA TYR A 158 -9.20 31.04 7.06
C TYR A 158 -8.00 30.81 6.14
N ASP A 159 -6.97 31.66 6.20
CA ASP A 159 -5.77 31.52 5.37
C ASP A 159 -5.02 30.21 5.68
N GLU A 160 -4.80 29.92 6.96
CA GLU A 160 -4.14 28.70 7.41
C GLU A 160 -4.98 27.45 7.10
N ALA A 161 -6.31 27.54 7.24
CA ALA A 161 -7.20 26.44 6.87
C ALA A 161 -7.13 26.10 5.37
N LEU A 162 -7.00 27.11 4.51
CA LEU A 162 -6.85 26.92 3.06
C LEU A 162 -5.45 26.41 2.68
N ASP A 163 -4.41 26.81 3.41
CA ASP A 163 -3.07 26.25 3.22
C ASP A 163 -3.02 24.76 3.57
N LEU A 164 -3.71 24.35 4.64
CA LEU A 164 -3.88 22.94 5.01
C LEU A 164 -4.66 22.15 3.96
N GLU A 165 -5.74 22.73 3.41
CA GLU A 165 -6.50 22.12 2.31
C GLU A 165 -5.60 21.86 1.09
N ALA A 166 -4.84 22.86 0.67
CA ALA A 166 -3.94 22.75 -0.46
C ALA A 166 -2.83 21.72 -0.23
N PHE A 167 -2.34 21.59 1.02
CA PHE A 167 -1.38 20.56 1.40
C PHE A 167 -1.96 19.16 1.29
N VAL A 168 -3.15 18.91 1.84
CA VAL A 168 -3.81 17.58 1.77
C VAL A 168 -4.20 17.23 0.33
N CYS A 169 -4.64 18.20 -0.47
CA CYS A 169 -4.90 18.00 -1.89
C CYS A 169 -3.64 17.59 -2.65
N LYS A 170 -2.50 18.26 -2.44
CA LYS A 170 -1.20 17.83 -3.01
C LYS A 170 -0.80 16.44 -2.52
N LEU A 171 -1.01 16.12 -1.25
CA LEU A 171 -0.68 14.80 -0.71
C LEU A 171 -1.53 13.70 -1.36
N SER A 172 -2.81 13.97 -1.58
CA SER A 172 -3.73 13.05 -2.25
C SER A 172 -3.36 12.80 -3.71
N THR A 173 -2.82 13.79 -4.42
CA THR A 173 -2.36 13.59 -5.81
C THR A 173 -1.02 12.84 -5.88
N MET A 174 -0.14 13.05 -4.90
CA MET A 174 1.14 12.34 -4.81
C MET A 174 0.97 10.87 -4.41
N HIS A 175 -0.03 10.56 -3.58
CA HIS A 175 -0.25 9.21 -3.05
C HIS A 175 -1.70 8.70 -3.25
N PRO A 176 -2.13 8.47 -4.50
CA PRO A 176 -3.52 8.09 -4.80
C PRO A 176 -3.88 6.66 -4.36
N LYS A 177 -2.89 5.80 -4.09
CA LYS A 177 -3.13 4.38 -3.73
C LYS A 177 -3.43 4.15 -2.24
N LEU A 178 -3.26 5.17 -1.39
CA LEU A 178 -3.41 5.01 0.05
C LEU A 178 -4.82 5.42 0.51
N PRO A 179 -5.66 4.50 1.02
CA PRO A 179 -7.04 4.80 1.39
C PRO A 179 -7.13 5.79 2.55
N VAL A 180 -6.16 5.78 3.48
CA VAL A 180 -6.10 6.72 4.60
C VAL A 180 -5.98 8.16 4.12
N ILE A 181 -5.16 8.42 3.10
CA ILE A 181 -4.99 9.76 2.53
C ILE A 181 -6.25 10.18 1.76
N GLN A 182 -6.95 9.25 1.10
CA GLN A 182 -8.22 9.55 0.45
C GLN A 182 -9.33 9.90 1.45
N ALA A 183 -9.39 9.18 2.59
CA ALA A 183 -10.30 9.50 3.68
C ALA A 183 -9.98 10.87 4.29
N LEU A 184 -8.70 11.15 4.56
CA LEU A 184 -8.23 12.46 5.01
C LEU A 184 -8.65 13.59 4.06
N ALA A 185 -8.46 13.39 2.75
CA ALA A 185 -8.87 14.36 1.75
C ALA A 185 -10.40 14.52 1.68
N ALA A 186 -11.18 13.48 1.97
CA ALA A 186 -12.64 13.56 2.04
C ALA A 186 -13.11 14.38 3.25
N GLU A 187 -12.52 14.17 4.42
CA GLU A 187 -12.80 14.95 5.63
C GLU A 187 -12.45 16.43 5.44
N VAL A 188 -11.27 16.72 4.88
CA VAL A 188 -10.86 18.09 4.55
C VAL A 188 -11.84 18.76 3.59
N ARG A 189 -12.28 18.05 2.52
CA ARG A 189 -13.30 18.59 1.60
C ARG A 189 -14.62 18.91 2.32
N GLN A 190 -15.04 18.09 3.28
CA GLN A 190 -16.25 18.36 4.07
C GLN A 190 -16.08 19.64 4.91
N THR A 191 -14.93 19.82 5.55
CA THR A 191 -14.62 21.03 6.31
C THR A 191 -14.55 22.26 5.40
N THR A 192 -14.00 22.14 4.19
CA THR A 192 -14.00 23.22 3.18
C THR A 192 -15.42 23.59 2.74
N GLN A 193 -16.33 22.61 2.60
CA GLN A 193 -17.75 22.89 2.29
C GLN A 193 -18.46 23.62 3.43
N SER A 194 -18.14 23.28 4.69
CA SER A 194 -18.63 24.00 5.87
C SER A 194 -18.11 25.44 5.87
N LEU A 195 -16.81 25.64 5.63
CA LEU A 195 -16.18 26.95 5.49
C LEU A 195 -16.85 27.78 4.38
N LEU A 196 -17.09 27.19 3.21
CA LEU A 196 -17.78 27.83 2.09
C LEU A 196 -19.16 28.35 2.52
N SER A 197 -19.93 27.51 3.21
CA SER A 197 -21.26 27.86 3.70
C SER A 197 -21.21 29.02 4.70
N GLN A 198 -20.22 29.02 5.61
CA GLN A 198 -20.01 30.11 6.57
C GLN A 198 -19.58 31.41 5.88
N LEU A 199 -18.71 31.35 4.88
CA LEU A 199 -18.29 32.52 4.09
C LEU A 199 -19.47 33.12 3.30
N LEU A 200 -20.31 32.28 2.69
CA LEU A 200 -21.52 32.72 2.00
C LEU A 200 -22.54 33.32 2.99
N GLN A 201 -22.68 32.75 4.18
CA GLN A 201 -23.54 33.31 5.23
C GLN A 201 -23.02 34.66 5.70
N LYS A 202 -21.70 34.81 5.89
CA LYS A 202 -21.10 36.12 6.16
C LYS A 202 -21.44 37.09 5.04
N LEU A 203 -21.29 36.71 3.76
CA LEU A 203 -21.61 37.57 2.62
C LEU A 203 -23.07 38.06 2.57
N ARG A 204 -24.00 37.30 3.16
CA ARG A 204 -25.40 37.69 3.37
C ARG A 204 -25.63 38.62 4.57
N SER A 205 -24.57 39.11 5.23
CA SER A 205 -24.65 40.07 6.32
C SER A 205 -24.11 41.43 5.90
N ASN A 206 -24.33 42.45 6.73
CA ASN A 206 -23.78 43.78 6.48
C ASN A 206 -22.25 43.74 6.63
N ILE A 207 -21.52 43.84 5.53
CA ILE A 207 -20.06 43.76 5.50
C ILE A 207 -19.47 44.93 4.73
N GLN A 208 -18.36 45.46 5.25
CA GLN A 208 -17.56 46.51 4.66
C GLN A 208 -16.72 46.01 3.47
N LEU A 209 -16.38 46.90 2.54
CA LEU A 209 -15.62 46.56 1.33
C LEU A 209 -14.33 45.74 1.57
N PRO A 210 -13.47 46.05 2.57
CA PRO A 210 -12.22 45.30 2.80
C PRO A 210 -12.45 43.83 3.14
N GLU A 211 -13.46 43.54 3.96
CA GLU A 211 -13.80 42.17 4.35
C GLU A 211 -14.48 41.41 3.21
N CYS A 212 -15.23 42.09 2.34
CA CYS A 212 -15.77 41.47 1.11
C CYS A 212 -14.66 41.02 0.17
N LEU A 213 -13.64 41.86 -0.03
CA LEU A 213 -12.47 41.53 -0.84
C LEU A 213 -11.74 40.30 -0.29
N ARG A 214 -11.57 40.23 1.05
CA ARG A 214 -10.98 39.05 1.70
C ARG A 214 -11.79 37.78 1.49
N ILE A 215 -13.11 37.83 1.72
CA ILE A 215 -14.01 36.68 1.54
C ILE A 215 -13.98 36.19 0.08
N ILE A 216 -14.02 37.11 -0.89
CA ILE A 216 -13.93 36.77 -2.32
C ILE A 216 -12.54 36.22 -2.66
N GLY A 217 -11.47 36.76 -2.06
CA GLY A 217 -10.12 36.20 -2.15
C GLY A 217 -10.06 34.75 -1.68
N TYR A 218 -10.69 34.43 -0.55
CA TYR A 218 -10.80 33.05 -0.06
C TYR A 218 -11.60 32.15 -1.00
N LEU A 219 -12.74 32.63 -1.51
CA LEU A 219 -13.54 31.90 -2.51
C LEU A 219 -12.76 31.63 -3.80
N ARG A 220 -11.93 32.58 -4.23
CA ARG A 220 -11.04 32.44 -5.39
C ARG A 220 -9.93 31.42 -5.15
N ARG A 221 -9.36 31.37 -3.93
CA ARG A 221 -8.37 30.35 -3.53
C ARG A 221 -8.97 28.94 -3.46
N ILE A 222 -10.21 28.80 -3.01
CA ILE A 222 -10.93 27.51 -2.97
C ILE A 222 -11.18 26.96 -4.38
N GLY A 223 -11.32 27.82 -5.40
CA GLY A 223 -11.38 27.41 -6.80
C GLY A 223 -12.63 26.62 -7.22
N VAL A 224 -13.67 26.59 -6.38
CA VAL A 224 -14.92 25.84 -6.65
C VAL A 224 -15.81 26.57 -7.66
N PHE A 225 -15.74 27.90 -7.74
CA PHE A 225 -16.56 28.71 -8.64
C PHE A 225 -15.74 29.28 -9.79
N SER A 226 -16.32 29.24 -10.98
CA SER A 226 -15.85 30.09 -12.09
C SER A 226 -16.05 31.56 -11.74
N GLU A 227 -15.32 32.44 -12.43
CA GLU A 227 -15.42 33.89 -12.22
C GLU A 227 -16.85 34.41 -12.39
N TYR A 228 -17.57 33.89 -13.40
CA TYR A 228 -18.98 34.19 -13.63
C TYR A 228 -19.88 33.72 -12.48
N GLU A 229 -19.69 32.49 -11.99
CA GLU A 229 -20.46 31.95 -10.86
C GLU A 229 -20.18 32.71 -9.57
N MET A 230 -18.94 33.15 -9.35
CA MET A 230 -18.56 33.95 -8.19
C MET A 230 -19.26 35.30 -8.19
N ARG A 231 -19.29 35.99 -9.35
CA ARG A 231 -20.04 37.24 -9.55
C ARG A 231 -21.54 37.05 -9.28
N LEU A 232 -22.12 35.97 -9.79
CA LEU A 232 -23.53 35.63 -9.57
C LEU A 232 -23.84 35.31 -8.10
N GLN A 233 -23.00 34.51 -7.44
CA GLN A 233 -23.17 34.17 -6.03
C GLN A 233 -23.02 35.39 -5.12
N PHE A 234 -22.11 36.31 -5.45
CA PHE A 234 -21.99 37.60 -4.75
C PHE A 234 -23.30 38.40 -4.83
N LEU A 235 -23.83 38.60 -6.03
CA LEU A 235 -25.08 39.33 -6.23
C LEU A 235 -26.27 38.66 -5.53
N ARG A 236 -26.38 37.32 -5.61
CA ARG A 236 -27.43 36.56 -4.89
C ARG A 236 -27.33 36.69 -3.37
N CYS A 237 -26.13 36.66 -2.81
CA CYS A 237 -25.94 36.85 -1.37
C CYS A 237 -26.32 38.26 -0.94
N ARG A 238 -25.96 39.27 -1.73
CA ARG A 238 -26.34 40.67 -1.48
C ARG A 238 -27.83 40.93 -1.66
N GLU A 239 -28.46 40.31 -2.64
CA GLU A 239 -29.91 40.35 -2.83
C GLU A 239 -30.66 39.70 -1.67
N SER A 240 -30.20 38.53 -1.19
CA SER A 240 -30.78 37.87 -0.01
C SER A 240 -30.64 38.72 1.25
N TRP A 241 -29.50 39.40 1.42
CA TRP A 241 -29.29 40.34 2.52
C TRP A 241 -30.23 41.55 2.42
N LEU A 242 -30.33 42.17 1.24
CA LEU A 242 -31.22 43.30 1.00
C LEU A 242 -32.68 42.93 1.23
N THR A 243 -33.10 41.75 0.76
CA THR A 243 -34.45 41.21 0.99
C THR A 243 -34.72 41.01 2.48
N GLY A 244 -33.76 40.48 3.24
CA GLY A 244 -33.88 40.34 4.69
C GLY A 244 -34.08 41.69 5.41
N ILE A 245 -33.36 42.74 5.00
CA ILE A 245 -33.56 44.09 5.55
C ILE A 245 -34.96 44.62 5.23
N LEU A 246 -35.47 44.34 4.02
CA LEU A 246 -36.80 44.77 3.61
C LEU A 246 -37.93 44.01 4.31
N GLU A 247 -37.70 42.75 4.67
CA GLU A 247 -38.64 41.93 5.46
C GLU A 247 -38.75 42.42 6.92
N ASP A 248 -37.67 42.97 7.48
CA ASP A 248 -37.63 43.54 8.83
C ASP A 248 -38.40 44.89 8.97
N LEU A 249 -38.75 45.53 7.85
CA LEU A 249 -39.50 46.80 7.87
C LEU A 249 -40.97 46.59 8.26
N ASP A 250 -41.51 47.48 9.09
CA ASP A 250 -42.91 47.41 9.53
C ASP A 250 -43.88 47.64 8.35
N GLN A 251 -44.55 46.57 7.93
CA GLN A 251 -45.52 46.59 6.82
C GLN A 251 -46.89 47.16 7.21
N ARG A 252 -47.12 47.47 8.50
CA ARG A 252 -48.42 47.98 9.00
C ARG A 252 -48.73 49.38 8.49
N ASN A 253 -47.70 50.21 8.32
CA ASN A 253 -47.83 51.55 7.76
C ASN A 253 -47.23 51.60 6.36
N ALA A 254 -48.09 51.66 5.34
CA ALA A 254 -47.67 51.69 3.94
C ALA A 254 -46.74 52.86 3.61
N TYR A 255 -46.87 54.00 4.28
CA TYR A 255 -46.03 55.18 4.05
C TYR A 255 -44.62 55.02 4.65
N GLU A 256 -44.52 54.60 5.92
CA GLU A 256 -43.23 54.34 6.57
C GLU A 256 -42.49 53.16 5.94
N TYR A 257 -43.20 52.10 5.54
CA TYR A 257 -42.63 50.99 4.79
C TYR A 257 -42.01 51.46 3.47
N LEU A 258 -42.73 52.29 2.70
CA LEU A 258 -42.26 52.75 1.40
C LEU A 258 -41.07 53.72 1.52
N LYS A 259 -41.10 54.61 2.52
CA LYS A 259 -40.00 55.52 2.84
C LYS A 259 -38.75 54.76 3.31
N GLY A 260 -38.92 53.77 4.18
CA GLY A 260 -37.86 52.86 4.62
C GLY A 260 -37.29 52.04 3.46
N MET A 261 -38.15 51.52 2.59
CA MET A 261 -37.76 50.78 1.39
C MET A 261 -36.93 51.64 0.42
N ILE A 262 -37.36 52.87 0.11
CA ILE A 262 -36.63 53.79 -0.77
C ILE A 262 -35.25 54.14 -0.17
N SER A 263 -35.20 54.45 1.12
CA SER A 263 -33.94 54.76 1.80
C SER A 263 -32.98 53.55 1.82
N CYS A 264 -33.50 52.36 2.06
CA CYS A 264 -32.78 51.09 2.08
C CYS A 264 -32.20 50.75 0.70
N HIS A 265 -33.03 50.83 -0.36
CA HIS A 265 -32.59 50.60 -1.72
C HIS A 265 -31.52 51.63 -2.14
N ARG A 266 -31.71 52.92 -1.84
CA ARG A 266 -30.75 53.96 -2.19
C ARG A 266 -29.39 53.74 -1.54
N MET A 267 -29.37 53.42 -0.25
CA MET A 267 -28.11 53.20 0.47
C MET A 267 -27.41 51.93 -0.03
N HIS A 268 -28.14 50.81 -0.05
CA HIS A 268 -27.53 49.50 -0.22
C HIS A 268 -27.32 49.09 -1.68
N LEU A 269 -28.14 49.58 -2.62
CA LEU A 269 -27.92 49.31 -4.05
C LEU A 269 -26.62 49.97 -4.53
N PHE A 270 -26.37 51.21 -4.11
CA PHE A 270 -25.14 51.92 -4.42
C PHE A 270 -23.92 51.25 -3.79
N ASP A 271 -24.01 50.84 -2.52
CA ASP A 271 -22.95 50.10 -1.85
C ASP A 271 -22.64 48.76 -2.55
N VAL A 272 -23.66 48.00 -2.96
CA VAL A 272 -23.48 46.73 -3.67
C VAL A 272 -22.86 46.94 -5.06
N VAL A 273 -23.28 47.97 -5.80
CA VAL A 273 -22.70 48.33 -7.10
C VAL A 273 -21.24 48.74 -6.94
N ASN A 274 -20.91 49.56 -5.95
CA ASN A 274 -19.53 49.97 -5.67
C ASN A 274 -18.66 48.80 -5.21
N GLN A 275 -19.20 47.91 -4.36
CA GLN A 275 -18.48 46.71 -3.96
C GLN A 275 -18.25 45.78 -5.14
N TYR A 276 -19.26 45.56 -5.98
CA TYR A 276 -19.11 44.76 -7.20
C TYR A 276 -18.04 45.34 -8.12
N ARG A 277 -18.07 46.65 -8.38
CA ARG A 277 -17.03 47.32 -9.17
C ARG A 277 -15.67 47.20 -8.51
N ALA A 278 -15.53 47.45 -7.22
CA ALA A 278 -14.24 47.37 -6.55
C ALA A 278 -13.65 45.95 -6.52
N ILE A 279 -14.49 44.92 -6.46
CA ILE A 279 -14.05 43.51 -6.40
C ILE A 279 -13.72 42.96 -7.79
N PHE A 280 -14.50 43.32 -8.81
CA PHE A 280 -14.41 42.73 -10.15
C PHE A 280 -13.85 43.67 -11.23
N ALA A 281 -13.60 44.95 -10.94
CA ALA A 281 -13.01 45.88 -11.92
C ALA A 281 -11.52 45.61 -12.21
N ASP A 282 -10.77 45.04 -11.27
CA ASP A 282 -9.34 44.72 -11.47
C ASP A 282 -9.11 43.62 -12.53
N ASP A 283 -10.11 42.78 -12.79
CA ASP A 283 -10.06 41.75 -13.83
C ASP A 283 -10.26 42.33 -15.26
N THR A 284 -10.51 43.65 -15.40
CA THR A 284 -10.75 44.34 -16.69
C THR A 284 -9.47 44.81 -17.40
N SER A 285 -8.29 44.50 -16.86
CA SER A 285 -7.00 45.04 -17.33
C SER A 285 -6.46 44.46 -18.65
N GLY A 286 -7.26 43.75 -19.46
CA GLY A 286 -6.76 43.08 -20.68
C GLY A 286 -7.60 43.18 -21.96
N CYS A 287 -8.93 43.21 -21.90
CA CYS A 287 -9.76 43.18 -23.11
C CYS A 287 -11.09 43.89 -22.89
N GLU A 288 -11.26 45.04 -23.54
CA GLU A 288 -12.54 45.76 -23.69
C GLU A 288 -13.53 44.97 -24.57
N GLN A 289 -13.97 43.79 -24.15
CA GLN A 289 -15.11 43.10 -24.77
C GLN A 289 -15.92 42.34 -23.71
N ASN A 290 -16.95 43.00 -23.16
CA ASN A 290 -18.23 42.40 -22.73
C ASN A 290 -18.22 41.04 -22.00
N TYR A 291 -17.27 40.75 -21.11
CA TYR A 291 -17.31 39.51 -20.32
C TYR A 291 -18.30 39.56 -19.14
N ASP A 292 -18.76 40.73 -18.73
CA ASP A 292 -19.66 40.86 -17.59
C ASP A 292 -21.12 40.51 -17.92
N GLY A 293 -21.44 40.23 -19.20
CA GLY A 293 -22.77 39.79 -19.65
C GLY A 293 -23.92 40.73 -19.30
N GLY A 294 -23.64 41.96 -18.85
CA GLY A 294 -24.63 42.83 -18.23
C GLY A 294 -25.22 42.24 -16.93
N LEU A 295 -24.49 41.40 -16.19
CA LEU A 295 -24.99 40.74 -15.00
C LEU A 295 -25.34 41.75 -13.90
N LEU A 296 -24.44 42.70 -13.62
CA LEU A 296 -24.72 43.81 -12.72
C LEU A 296 -25.92 44.64 -13.19
N PHE A 297 -26.01 44.91 -14.49
CA PHE A 297 -27.09 45.68 -15.09
C PHE A 297 -28.44 44.95 -15.02
N SER A 298 -28.47 43.66 -15.33
CA SER A 298 -29.66 42.81 -15.25
C SER A 298 -30.13 42.62 -13.80
N TRP A 299 -29.20 42.48 -12.85
CA TRP A 299 -29.49 42.47 -11.42
C TRP A 299 -30.06 43.80 -10.94
N ALA A 300 -29.41 44.93 -11.28
CA ALA A 300 -29.91 46.26 -10.93
C ALA A 300 -31.30 46.52 -11.55
N MET A 301 -31.50 46.12 -12.81
CA MET A 301 -32.79 46.23 -13.50
C MET A 301 -33.86 45.34 -12.84
N HIS A 302 -33.49 44.15 -12.37
CA HIS A 302 -34.39 43.29 -11.60
C HIS A 302 -34.82 43.97 -10.29
N GLN A 303 -33.86 44.56 -9.56
CA GLN A 303 -34.14 45.27 -8.32
C GLN A 303 -35.04 46.50 -8.54
N ILE A 304 -34.76 47.31 -9.56
CA ILE A 304 -35.59 48.47 -9.93
C ILE A 304 -37.00 48.01 -10.35
N THR A 305 -37.10 46.94 -11.13
CA THR A 305 -38.40 46.39 -11.54
C THR A 305 -39.20 45.85 -10.35
N SER A 306 -38.53 45.21 -9.39
CA SER A 306 -39.12 44.74 -8.13
C SER A 306 -39.62 45.93 -7.30
N HIS A 307 -38.79 46.98 -7.16
CA HIS A 307 -39.14 48.22 -6.49
C HIS A 307 -40.38 48.89 -7.11
N LEU A 308 -40.44 48.99 -8.44
CA LEU A 308 -41.59 49.55 -9.17
C LEU A 308 -42.86 48.71 -9.00
N LYS A 309 -42.75 47.38 -8.94
CA LYS A 309 -43.89 46.50 -8.65
C LYS A 309 -44.42 46.72 -7.24
N THR A 310 -43.55 46.79 -6.24
CA THR A 310 -43.95 47.05 -4.84
C THR A 310 -44.56 48.44 -4.69
N LEU A 311 -43.98 49.45 -5.35
CA LEU A 311 -44.54 50.80 -5.42
C LEU A 311 -45.96 50.78 -5.99
N LYS A 312 -46.18 50.10 -7.13
CA LYS A 312 -47.49 49.99 -7.79
C LYS A 312 -48.56 49.31 -6.91
N VAL A 313 -48.17 48.37 -6.05
CA VAL A 313 -49.09 47.64 -5.16
C VAL A 313 -49.41 48.45 -3.88
N MET A 314 -48.47 49.25 -3.39
CA MET A 314 -48.61 49.99 -2.13
C MET A 314 -49.14 51.42 -2.31
N LEU A 315 -48.93 52.04 -3.47
CA LEU A 315 -49.46 53.37 -3.80
C LEU A 315 -50.99 53.51 -3.61
N PRO A 316 -51.83 52.53 -4.03
CA PRO A 316 -53.28 52.61 -3.87
C PRO A 316 -53.77 52.58 -2.42
N LYS A 317 -52.90 52.20 -1.47
CA LYS A 317 -53.23 52.14 -0.03
C LYS A 317 -52.95 53.44 0.71
N ILE A 318 -52.34 54.43 0.04
CA ILE A 318 -52.00 55.73 0.63
C ILE A 318 -53.05 56.75 0.17
N THR A 319 -53.94 57.13 1.08
CA THR A 319 -55.03 58.08 0.83
C THR A 319 -54.61 59.56 1.00
N GLU A 320 -53.39 59.83 1.45
CA GLU A 320 -52.88 61.19 1.72
C GLU A 320 -51.98 61.72 0.60
N GLY A 321 -52.40 62.80 -0.08
CA GLY A 321 -51.66 63.39 -1.21
C GLY A 321 -50.29 64.00 -0.86
N GLY A 322 -50.10 64.51 0.38
CA GLY A 322 -48.81 65.04 0.84
C GLY A 322 -47.75 63.95 1.03
N SER A 323 -48.18 62.82 1.57
CA SER A 323 -47.37 61.60 1.73
C SER A 323 -46.94 61.04 0.37
N LEU A 324 -47.82 61.10 -0.63
CA LEU A 324 -47.54 60.68 -2.01
C LEU A 324 -46.53 61.61 -2.70
N SER A 325 -46.63 62.93 -2.51
CA SER A 325 -45.65 63.90 -3.06
C SER A 325 -44.25 63.67 -2.50
N ASN A 326 -44.12 63.43 -1.19
CA ASN A 326 -42.82 63.20 -0.55
C ASN A 326 -42.16 61.89 -1.04
N ILE A 327 -42.95 60.83 -1.23
CA ILE A 327 -42.46 59.58 -1.85
C ILE A 327 -41.95 59.83 -3.27
N LEU A 328 -42.69 60.64 -4.04
CA LEU A 328 -42.36 60.95 -5.43
C LEU A 328 -41.07 61.78 -5.51
N ASP A 329 -40.91 62.78 -4.64
CA ASP A 329 -39.68 63.56 -4.52
C ASP A 329 -38.47 62.69 -4.12
N GLN A 330 -38.65 61.76 -3.17
CA GLN A 330 -37.59 60.82 -2.78
C GLN A 330 -37.23 59.81 -3.88
N SER A 331 -38.20 59.43 -4.71
CA SER A 331 -37.96 58.56 -5.88
C SER A 331 -37.33 59.31 -7.08
N MET A 332 -37.57 60.62 -7.21
CA MET A 332 -36.92 61.44 -8.26
C MET A 332 -35.44 61.65 -7.97
N LEU A 333 -35.05 61.82 -6.70
CA LEU A 333 -33.65 61.89 -6.27
C LEU A 333 -32.85 60.62 -6.63
N PHE A 334 -33.51 59.47 -6.75
CA PHE A 334 -32.91 58.20 -7.20
C PHE A 334 -32.50 58.25 -8.68
N ASN A 335 -33.20 59.01 -9.53
CA ASN A 335 -32.91 59.07 -10.97
C ASN A 335 -31.74 60.00 -11.33
N PHE A 336 -31.41 60.98 -10.49
CA PHE A 336 -30.43 62.02 -10.85
C PHE A 336 -29.01 61.78 -10.33
N HIS A 337 -28.82 60.90 -9.33
CA HIS A 337 -27.51 60.71 -8.70
C HIS A 337 -26.86 59.33 -8.95
N ASP A 338 -27.63 58.35 -9.46
CA ASP A 338 -27.21 56.93 -9.54
C ASP A 338 -26.77 56.46 -10.95
N VAL A 339 -26.73 57.33 -11.97
CA VAL A 339 -26.42 56.94 -13.38
C VAL A 339 -25.24 57.73 -13.98
N ARG A 340 -24.31 58.23 -13.18
CA ARG A 340 -23.07 58.83 -13.71
C ARG A 340 -21.82 58.13 -13.22
#